data_AF-A0A2D4TZR8-F1
#
_entry.id   AF-A0A2D4TZR8-F1
#
_cell.length_a   1.000
_cell.length_b   1.000
_cell.length_c   1.000
_cell.angle_alpha   90.00
_cell.angle_beta   90.00
_cell.angle_gamma   90.00
#
_symmetry.space_group_name_H-M   'P 1'
#
loop_
_entity.id
_entity.type
_entity.pdbx_description
1 polymer ?
#
loop_
_entity_poly.entity_id
_entity_poly.type
_entity_poly.pdbx_seq_one_letter_code
_entity_poly.pdbx_strand_id
1 'polypeptide(L)'
;MLPTELKLHVHIDPVHSFIEVSANIVEELGLTAKLSRQSYISPGAETFYLECDVDGHLLVDALSNHNIDFAFDETIHEELCMFRRYRTIGYLQ
;
A
#
# COMPACT_ATOMS: atom_id res chain seq x y z
N MET A 1 -7.87 -7.23 -15.60
CA MET A 1 -7.28 -8.54 -15.89
C MET A 1 -5.93 -8.54 -15.22
N LEU A 2 -5.73 -9.46 -14.28
CA LEU A 2 -4.50 -9.52 -13.51
C LEU A 2 -3.31 -9.86 -14.42
N PRO A 3 -2.18 -9.15 -14.27
CA PRO A 3 -0.97 -9.48 -15.00
C PRO A 3 -0.37 -10.78 -14.47
N THR A 4 0.51 -11.39 -15.26
CA THR A 4 1.27 -12.58 -14.84
C THR A 4 2.50 -12.24 -14.01
N GLU A 5 2.97 -10.99 -14.08
CA GLU A 5 4.12 -10.48 -13.32
C GLU A 5 3.85 -9.05 -12.81
N LEU A 6 4.32 -8.73 -11.60
CA LEU A 6 4.26 -7.40 -11.01
C LEU A 6 5.59 -6.97 -10.40
N LYS A 7 5.95 -5.70 -10.65
CA LYS A 7 7.01 -5.02 -9.90
C LYS A 7 6.36 -4.13 -8.84
N LEU A 8 6.60 -4.45 -7.57
CA LEU A 8 5.99 -3.78 -6.42
C LEU A 8 6.97 -2.77 -5.84
N HIS A 9 6.56 -1.52 -5.74
CA HIS A 9 7.40 -0.47 -5.17
C HIS A 9 7.19 -0.41 -3.65
N VAL A 10 8.28 -0.44 -2.89
CA VAL A 10 8.26 -0.33 -1.42
C VAL A 10 8.80 1.04 -1.02
N HIS A 11 7.97 1.79 -0.28
CA HIS A 11 8.31 3.06 0.33
C HIS A 11 8.68 2.81 1.78
N ILE A 12 9.88 3.22 2.19
CA ILE A 12 10.37 3.03 3.56
C ILE A 12 10.59 4.40 4.19
N ASP A 13 9.98 4.63 5.35
CA ASP A 13 10.27 5.74 6.25
C ASP A 13 10.92 5.20 7.55
N PRO A 14 11.45 6.05 8.45
CA PRO A 14 12.16 5.60 9.65
C PRO A 14 11.34 4.74 10.64
N VAL A 15 10.01 4.71 10.51
CA VAL A 15 9.10 4.04 11.44
C VAL A 15 8.19 3.03 10.73
N HIS A 16 7.94 3.20 9.43
CA HIS A 16 6.98 2.42 8.66
C HIS A 16 7.51 2.06 7.28
N SER A 17 6.94 1.02 6.69
CA SER A 17 7.11 0.73 5.27
C SER A 17 5.77 0.40 4.62
N PHE A 18 5.63 0.79 3.36
CA PHE A 18 4.40 0.64 2.60
C PHE A 18 4.67 0.07 1.21
N ILE A 19 3.87 -0.91 0.80
CA ILE A 19 3.86 -1.42 -0.57
C ILE A 19 2.85 -0.61 -1.38
N GLU A 20 3.34 0.03 -2.45
CA GLU A 20 2.48 0.71 -3.42
C GLU A 20 1.86 -0.30 -4.37
N VAL A 21 0.53 -0.23 -4.52
CA VAL A 21 -0.23 -1.11 -5.43
C VAL A 21 -1.41 -0.37 -6.02
N SER A 22 -1.70 -0.59 -7.31
CA SER A 22 -2.85 0.01 -7.98
C SER A 22 -4.17 -0.49 -7.38
N ALA A 23 -5.15 0.41 -7.26
CA ALA A 23 -6.50 0.10 -6.79
C ALA A 23 -7.16 -1.03 -7.60
N ASN A 24 -6.96 -1.05 -8.92
CA ASN A 24 -7.51 -2.11 -9.77
C ASN A 24 -6.98 -3.49 -9.38
N ILE A 25 -5.70 -3.60 -9.00
CA ILE A 25 -5.10 -4.87 -8.57
C ILE A 25 -5.69 -5.29 -7.21
N VAL A 26 -5.81 -4.35 -6.27
CA VAL A 26 -6.41 -4.60 -4.94
C VAL A 26 -7.85 -5.08 -5.06
N GLU A 27 -8.62 -4.46 -5.96
CA GLU A 27 -10.00 -4.85 -6.25
C GLU A 27 -10.09 -6.21 -6.94
N GLU A 28 -9.28 -6.46 -7.97
CA GLU A 28 -9.26 -7.75 -8.68
C GLU A 28 -8.80 -8.92 -7.80
N LEU A 29 -7.94 -8.66 -6.81
CA LEU A 29 -7.53 -9.64 -5.79
C LEU A 29 -8.52 -9.76 -4.63
N GLY A 30 -9.59 -8.95 -4.60
CA GLY A 30 -10.60 -8.97 -3.54
C GLY A 30 -10.06 -8.58 -2.16
N LEU A 31 -9.10 -7.66 -2.11
CA LEU A 31 -8.44 -7.25 -0.87
C LEU A 31 -9.09 -6.04 -0.20
N THR A 32 -9.87 -5.23 -0.93
CA THR A 32 -10.41 -3.93 -0.47
C THR A 32 -11.08 -3.97 0.91
N ALA A 33 -11.85 -5.02 1.23
CA ALA A 33 -12.56 -5.15 2.50
C ALA A 33 -11.72 -5.75 3.65
N LYS A 34 -10.50 -6.22 3.35
CA LYS A 34 -9.59 -6.89 4.30
C LYS A 34 -8.52 -5.95 4.83
N LEU A 35 -8.27 -4.84 4.13
CA LEU A 35 -7.21 -3.89 4.49
C LEU A 35 -7.56 -3.15 5.77
N SER A 36 -6.55 -3.00 6.62
CA SER A 36 -6.65 -2.26 7.87
C SER A 36 -6.71 -0.74 7.63
N ARG A 37 -6.95 0.02 8.71
CA ARG A 37 -6.92 1.49 8.67
C ARG A 37 -5.50 2.07 8.61
N GLN A 38 -4.49 1.22 8.81
CA GLN A 38 -3.08 1.56 8.77
C GLN A 38 -2.59 1.65 7.32
N SER A 39 -3.22 0.91 6.41
CA SER A 39 -3.07 1.10 4.97
C SER A 39 -3.84 2.34 4.50
N TYR A 40 -3.26 3.05 3.54
CA TYR A 40 -3.77 4.32 3.04
C TYR A 40 -4.16 4.22 1.57
N ILE A 41 -5.20 4.97 1.17
CA ILE A 41 -5.65 5.10 -0.21
C ILE A 41 -5.34 6.53 -0.66
N SER A 42 -4.69 6.68 -1.82
CA SER A 42 -4.36 7.99 -2.39
C SER A 42 -5.61 8.88 -2.54
N PRO A 43 -5.49 10.23 -2.55
CA PRO A 43 -6.65 11.11 -2.61
C PRO A 43 -7.54 10.92 -3.86
N GLY A 44 -7.00 10.32 -4.93
CA GLY A 44 -7.73 9.95 -6.15
C GLY A 44 -8.30 8.53 -6.16
N ALA A 45 -8.04 7.74 -5.11
CA ALA A 45 -8.40 6.31 -5.03
C ALA A 45 -7.81 5.43 -6.15
N GLU A 46 -6.71 5.86 -6.76
CA GLU A 46 -6.03 5.12 -7.83
C GLU A 46 -4.97 4.15 -7.30
N THR A 47 -4.48 4.40 -6.09
CA THR A 47 -3.33 3.70 -5.49
C THR A 47 -3.59 3.42 -4.01
N PHE A 48 -3.30 2.20 -3.58
CA PHE A 48 -3.22 1.80 -2.20
C PHE A 48 -1.74 1.73 -1.76
N TYR A 49 -1.49 2.16 -0.54
CA TYR A 49 -0.22 2.05 0.15
C TYR A 49 -0.46 1.10 1.32
N LEU A 50 -0.06 -0.15 1.15
CA LEU A 50 -0.29 -1.22 2.11
C LEU A 50 0.80 -1.22 3.17
N GLU A 51 0.44 -1.04 4.43
CA GLU A 51 1.41 -1.09 5.53
C GLU A 51 2.01 -2.51 5.61
N CYS A 52 3.33 -2.62 5.52
CA CYS A 52 4.02 -3.91 5.35
C CYS A 52 3.83 -4.87 6.52
N ASP A 53 3.86 -4.37 7.76
CA ASP A 53 3.77 -5.15 8.99
C ASP A 53 2.33 -5.61 9.27
N VAL A 54 1.33 -4.93 8.70
CA VAL A 54 -0.09 -5.23 8.93
C VAL A 54 -0.73 -5.91 7.72
N ASP A 55 -0.68 -5.29 6.54
CA ASP A 55 -1.46 -5.71 5.37
C ASP A 55 -0.61 -6.25 4.21
N GLY A 56 0.72 -6.04 4.23
CA GLY A 56 1.60 -6.46 3.13
C GLY A 56 1.53 -7.96 2.84
N HIS A 57 1.42 -8.79 3.87
CA HIS A 57 1.27 -10.24 3.72
C HIS A 57 0.00 -10.65 2.95
N LEU A 58 -1.09 -9.90 3.09
CA LEU A 58 -2.36 -10.19 2.40
C LEU A 58 -2.21 -10.04 0.88
N LEU A 59 -1.41 -9.06 0.44
CA LEU A 59 -1.10 -8.87 -0.97
C LEU A 59 -0.24 -10.02 -1.50
N VAL A 60 0.85 -10.36 -0.80
CA VAL A 60 1.76 -11.44 -1.20
C VAL A 60 1.04 -12.79 -1.32
N ASP A 61 0.19 -13.10 -0.34
CA ASP A 61 -0.62 -14.32 -0.36
C ASP A 61 -1.61 -14.31 -1.54
N ALA A 62 -2.26 -13.18 -1.80
CA ALA A 62 -3.19 -13.06 -2.91
C ALA A 62 -2.49 -13.20 -4.27
N LEU A 63 -1.34 -12.58 -4.47
CA LEU A 63 -0.55 -12.72 -5.70
C LEU A 63 -0.13 -14.18 -5.92
N SER A 64 0.35 -14.84 -4.86
CA SER A 64 0.75 -16.25 -4.89
C SER A 64 -0.43 -17.17 -5.23
N ASN A 65 -1.60 -16.96 -4.62
CA ASN A 65 -2.80 -17.74 -4.90
C ASN A 65 -3.33 -17.57 -6.33
N HIS A 66 -3.00 -16.45 -6.99
CA HIS A 66 -3.35 -16.17 -8.37
C HIS A 66 -2.25 -16.56 -9.38
N ASN A 67 -1.15 -17.20 -8.93
CA ASN A 67 0.03 -17.52 -9.73
C ASN A 67 0.60 -16.28 -10.45
N ILE A 68 0.67 -15.16 -9.74
CA ILE A 68 1.27 -13.91 -10.24
C ILE A 68 2.69 -13.84 -9.67
N ASP A 69 3.68 -13.83 -10.54
CA ASP A 69 5.06 -13.61 -10.15
C ASP A 69 5.23 -12.15 -9.70
N PHE A 70 6.06 -11.89 -8.70
CA PHE A 70 6.31 -10.52 -8.27
C PHE A 70 7.73 -10.31 -7.78
N ALA A 71 8.21 -9.08 -7.92
CA ALA A 71 9.49 -8.62 -7.42
C ALA A 71 9.34 -7.27 -6.71
N PHE A 72 10.10 -7.05 -5.64
CA PHE A 72 10.13 -5.77 -4.94
C PHE A 72 11.18 -4.83 -5.52
N ASP A 73 10.82 -3.56 -5.63
CA ASP A 73 11.70 -2.44 -5.92
C ASP A 73 11.74 -1.54 -4.69
N GLU A 74 12.76 -1.71 -3.87
CA GLU A 74 12.90 -0.93 -2.63
C GLU A 74 13.47 0.45 -2.97
N THR A 75 12.70 1.51 -2.72
CA THR A 75 13.21 2.87 -2.77
C THR A 75 13.27 3.43 -1.36
N ILE A 76 14.47 3.41 -0.77
CA ILE A 76 14.73 4.03 0.54
C ILE A 76 14.58 5.55 0.38
N HIS A 77 13.49 6.12 0.89
CA HIS A 77 13.27 7.56 0.88
C HIS A 77 13.78 8.15 2.21
N GLU A 78 15.09 8.42 2.28
CA GLU A 78 15.69 9.15 3.42
C GLU A 78 15.12 10.59 3.58
N GLU A 79 14.34 11.10 2.62
CA GLU A 79 13.86 12.49 2.58
C GLU A 79 12.32 12.68 2.69
N LEU A 80 11.49 11.63 2.87
CA LEU A 80 10.02 11.78 2.95
C LEU A 80 9.46 12.22 4.32
N CYS A 81 10.30 12.76 5.20
CA CYS A 81 9.90 13.35 6.48
C CYS A 81 8.96 14.59 6.40
N MET A 82 8.37 14.90 5.24
CA MET A 82 7.59 16.13 5.01
C MET A 82 6.11 15.97 4.63
N PHE A 83 5.54 14.77 4.57
CA PHE A 83 4.08 14.62 4.39
C PHE A 83 3.31 14.44 5.71
N ARG A 84 3.64 15.24 6.73
CA ARG A 84 2.74 15.52 7.87
C ARG A 84 2.13 16.92 7.72
N ARG A 85 1.05 17.04 6.94
CA ARG A 85 0.07 18.12 7.15
C ARG A 85 -1.14 17.54 7.84
N TYR A 86 -1.07 17.50 9.17
CA TYR A 86 -2.27 17.46 10.00
C TYR A 86 -3.10 18.72 9.69
N ARG A 87 -4.31 18.55 9.16
CA ARG A 87 -5.37 19.54 9.38
C ARG A 87 -6.20 19.01 10.54
N THR A 88 -5.76 19.34 11.75
CA THR A 88 -6.55 19.16 12.96
C THR A 88 -7.84 19.97 12.78
N ILE A 89 -8.96 19.31 12.49
CA ILE A 89 -10.27 19.93 12.71
C ILE A 89 -10.44 19.88 14.22
N GLY A 90 -10.32 21.05 14.85
CA GLY A 90 -10.42 21.18 16.29
C GLY A 90 -11.77 20.66 16.79
N TYR A 91 -11.72 19.81 17.82
CA TYR A 91 -12.84 19.66 18.72
C TYR A 91 -12.98 20.97 19.50
N LEU A 92 -13.98 21.77 19.13
CA LEU A 92 -14.48 22.84 20.00
C LEU A 92 -15.40 22.19 21.04
N GLN A 93 -15.02 22.33 22.32
CA GLN A 93 -15.95 22.30 23.44
C GLN A 93 -16.79 23.59 23.46
#